data_AF-A0A2D7F744-F1
#
_entry.id   AF-A0A2D7F744-F1
#
_cell.length_a   1.000
_cell.length_b   1.000
_cell.length_c   1.000
_cell.angle_alpha   90.00
_cell.angle_beta   90.00
_cell.angle_gamma   90.00
#
_symmetry.space_group_name_H-M   'P 1'
#
loop_
_entity.id
_entity.type
_entity.pdbx_description
1 polymer ?
#
loop_
_entity_poly.entity_id
_entity_poly.type
_entity_poly.pdbx_seq_one_letter_code
_entity_poly.pdbx_strand_id
1 'polypeptide(L)' 'MPTMTPRQNHIYEALTDDFDHPDVIARRAKITTVSPRETASKFCIQLTKLGKAERGGSKQFPQWRRK' A
#
# COMPACT_ATOMS: atom_id res chain seq x y z
N MET A 1 7.78 -18.61 -6.00
CA MET A 1 7.54 -17.16 -5.88
C MET A 1 6.19 -17.00 -5.18
N PRO A 2 6.07 -16.35 -4.02
CA PRO A 2 4.76 -16.13 -3.40
C PRO A 2 3.88 -15.34 -4.37
N THR A 3 2.79 -15.94 -4.81
CA THR A 3 1.83 -15.33 -5.72
C THR A 3 1.02 -14.28 -4.97
N MET A 4 1.06 -13.03 -5.44
CA MET A 4 0.24 -11.95 -4.88
C MET A 4 -1.24 -12.29 -5.05
N THR A 5 -2.02 -12.03 -4.00
CA THR A 5 -3.48 -12.12 -4.08
C THR A 5 -4.03 -11.01 -5.00
N PRO A 6 -5.23 -11.18 -5.61
CA PRO A 6 -5.81 -10.15 -6.46
C PRO A 6 -5.93 -8.79 -5.75
N ARG A 7 -6.20 -8.80 -4.45
CA ARG A 7 -6.30 -7.58 -3.63
C ARG A 7 -4.96 -6.90 -3.38
N GLN A 8 -3.89 -7.68 -3.23
CA GLN A 8 -2.53 -7.16 -3.15
C GLN A 8 -2.08 -6.58 -4.49
N ASN A 9 -2.42 -7.23 -5.61
CA ASN A 9 -2.12 -6.71 -6.94
C ASN A 9 -2.80 -5.37 -7.20
N HIS A 10 -4.10 -5.28 -6.87
CA HIS A 10 -4.86 -4.04 -7.00
C HIS A 10 -4.24 -2.86 -6.23
N ILE A 11 -3.73 -3.11 -5.01
CA ILE A 11 -3.08 -2.07 -4.20
C ILE A 11 -1.67 -1.77 -4.70
N TYR A 12 -0.95 -2.77 -5.20
CA TYR A 12 0.35 -2.58 -5.82
C TYR A 12 0.26 -1.71 -7.08
N GLU A 13 -0.76 -1.92 -7.92
CA GLU A 13 -1.04 -1.07 -9.09
C GLU A 13 -1.36 0.38 -8.69
N ALA A 14 -1.88 0.61 -7.49
CA ALA A 14 -2.13 1.93 -6.93
C ALA A 14 -0.91 2.59 -6.26
N LEU A 15 0.19 1.87 -6.02
CA LEU A 15 1.44 2.50 -5.55
C LEU A 15 2.11 3.25 -6.69
N THR A 16 2.88 4.30 -6.40
CA THR A 16 3.71 5.03 -7.38
C THR A 16 5.19 4.85 -7.08
N ASP A 17 6.08 5.39 -7.91
CA ASP A 17 7.52 5.44 -7.62
C ASP A 17 7.83 6.40 -6.45
N ASP A 18 6.93 7.35 -6.20
CA ASP A 18 6.98 8.30 -5.09
C ASP A 18 6.36 7.76 -3.80
N PHE A 19 6.78 8.35 -2.67
CA PHE A 19 6.23 8.01 -1.35
C PHE A 19 4.86 8.65 -1.15
N ASP A 20 3.81 7.84 -1.24
CA ASP A 20 2.43 8.27 -1.02
C ASP A 20 1.93 7.91 0.40
N HIS A 21 1.08 8.77 0.96
CA HIS A 21 0.38 8.50 2.22
C HIS A 21 -0.69 7.41 2.00
N PRO A 22 -0.95 6.51 2.97
CA PRO A 22 -1.95 5.43 2.82
C PRO A 22 -3.36 5.90 2.46
N ASP A 23 -3.72 7.13 2.80
CA ASP A 23 -5.00 7.73 2.40
C ASP A 23 -5.10 7.95 0.88
N VAL A 24 -4.02 8.47 0.28
CA VAL A 24 -3.90 8.67 -1.17
C VAL A 24 -3.91 7.33 -1.89
N ILE A 25 -3.15 6.36 -1.37
CA ILE A 25 -3.11 5.00 -1.91
C ILE A 25 -4.49 4.36 -1.85
N ALA A 26 -5.20 4.48 -0.72
CA ALA A 26 -6.55 3.93 -0.56
C ALA A 26 -7.55 4.54 -1.55
N ARG A 27 -7.48 5.86 -1.76
CA ARG A 27 -8.31 6.58 -2.75
C ARG A 27 -8.01 6.11 -4.17
N ARG A 28 -6.74 6.00 -4.54
CA ARG A 28 -6.32 5.52 -5.87
C ARG A 28 -6.73 4.06 -6.10
N ALA A 29 -6.60 3.22 -5.08
CA ALA A 29 -7.08 1.85 -5.07
C ALA A 29 -8.60 1.71 -4.87
N LYS A 30 -9.36 2.82 -4.80
CA LYS A 30 -10.83 2.82 -4.60
C LYS A 30 -11.28 1.90 -3.46
N ILE A 31 -10.57 1.91 -2.34
CA ILE A 31 -10.92 1.11 -1.16
C ILE A 31 -12.14 1.76 -0.48
N THR A 32 -13.25 1.02 -0.40
CA THR A 32 -14.54 1.48 0.16
C THR A 32 -14.86 0.86 1.53
N THR A 33 -13.85 0.33 2.24
CA THR A 33 -14.03 -0.21 3.59
C THR A 33 -14.28 0.91 4.60
N VAL A 34 -14.79 0.54 5.79
CA VAL A 34 -15.00 1.48 6.91
C VAL A 34 -13.71 2.23 7.28
N SER A 35 -12.56 1.55 7.21
CA SER A 35 -11.23 2.14 7.43
C SER A 35 -10.33 1.96 6.20
N PRO A 36 -10.45 2.83 5.18
CA PRO A 36 -9.72 2.68 3.92
C PRO A 36 -8.21 2.87 4.12
N ARG A 37 -7.80 3.84 4.95
CA ARG A 37 -6.39 4.08 5.33
C ARG A 37 -5.75 2.87 6.01
N GLU A 38 -6.41 2.29 7.02
CA GLU A 38 -5.89 1.13 7.73
C GLU A 38 -5.79 -0.08 6.82
N THR A 39 -6.81 -0.28 5.97
CA THR A 39 -6.83 -1.34 4.97
C THR A 39 -5.66 -1.20 4.01
N ALA A 40 -5.46 -0.03 3.41
CA ALA A 40 -4.31 0.24 2.54
C ALA A 40 -2.98 -0.01 3.26
N SER A 41 -2.83 0.50 4.49
CA SER A 41 -1.62 0.33 5.29
C SER A 41 -1.30 -1.15 5.54
N LYS A 42 -2.31 -1.96 5.88
CA LYS A 42 -2.17 -3.40 6.10
C LYS A 42 -1.63 -4.11 4.86
N PHE A 43 -2.18 -3.81 3.69
CA PHE A 43 -1.72 -4.42 2.44
C PHE A 43 -0.35 -3.88 2.01
N CYS A 44 -0.06 -2.60 2.20
CA CYS A 44 1.27 -2.05 1.93
C CYS A 44 2.34 -2.71 2.80
N ILE A 45 2.06 -3.00 4.08
CA ILE A 45 2.96 -3.78 4.95
C ILE A 45 3.19 -5.19 4.39
N GLN A 46 2.15 -5.85 3.88
CA GLN A 46 2.30 -7.16 3.23
C GLN A 46 3.15 -7.07 1.96
N LEU A 47 2.94 -6.05 1.12
CA LEU A 47 3.73 -5.82 -0.10
C LEU A 47 5.20 -5.53 0.23
N THR A 48 5.48 -4.83 1.33
CA THR A 48 6.85 -4.64 1.82
C THR A 48 7.51 -5.95 2.23
N LYS A 49 6.79 -6.85 2.92
CA LYS A 49 7.30 -8.19 3.27
C LYS A 49 7.56 -9.06 2.03
N LEU A 50 6.82 -8.82 0.94
CA LEU A 50 7.02 -9.48 -0.36
C LEU A 50 8.11 -8.82 -1.21
N GLY A 51 8.74 -7.74 -0.74
CA GLY A 51 9.77 -7.02 -1.49
C GLY A 51 9.23 -6.19 -2.67
N LYS A 52 7.92 -5.90 -2.71
CA LYS A 52 7.21 -5.19 -3.79
C LYS A 52 6.92 -3.72 -3.48
N ALA A 53 7.09 -3.32 -2.22
CA ALA A 53 6.87 -1.95 -1.79
C ALA A 53 7.91 -1.57 -0.74
N GLU A 54 8.28 -0.30 -0.70
CA GLU A 54 9.18 0.24 0.32
C GLU A 54 8.40 1.16 1.26
N ARG A 55 8.68 1.04 2.56
CA ARG A 55 8.09 1.90 3.58
C ARG A 55 9.04 3.06 3.88
N GLY A 56 8.52 4.28 3.82
CA GLY A 56 9.19 5.50 4.24
C GLY A 56 8.38 6.30 5.24
N GLY A 57 8.79 7.54 5.47
CA GLY A 57 8.14 8.48 6.37
C GLY A 57 8.32 8.16 7.86
N SER A 58 7.63 8.92 8.70
CA SER A 58 7.72 8.80 10.16
C SER A 58 6.80 7.71 10.71
N LYS A 59 7.04 7.24 11.94
CA LYS A 59 6.16 6.27 12.61
C LYS A 59 4.69 6.71 12.66
N GLN A 60 4.44 8.01 12.85
CA GLN A 60 3.10 8.61 12.87
C GLN A 60 2.50 8.84 11.48
N PHE A 61 3.34 9.10 10.47
CA PHE A 61 2.93 9.41 9.10
C PHE A 61 3.68 8.49 8.12
N PRO A 62 3.33 7.19 8.10
CA PRO A 62 4.01 6.25 7.24
C PRO A 62 3.61 6.49 5.78
N GLN A 63 4.56 6.30 4.88
CA GLN A 63 4.36 6.42 3.43
C GLN A 63 4.88 5.16 2.74
N TRP A 64 4.36 4.87 1.55
CA TRP A 64 4.81 3.74 0.75
C TRP A 64 5.00 4.12 -0.71
N ARG A 65 6.01 3.50 -1.32
CA ARG A 65 6.26 3.54 -2.76
C ARG A 65 6.41 2.13 -3.32
N ARG A 66 6.30 2.01 -4.64
CA ARG A 66 6.49 0.78 -5.40
C ARG A 66 7.99 0.43 -5.47
N LYS A 67 8.29 -0.87 -5.52
CA LYS A 67 9.64 -1.41 -5.72
C LYS A 67 9.65 -2.45 -6.84
#